data_AF-A0A447TSH0-F1
#
_entry.id   AF-A0A447TSH0-F1
#
_cell.length_a   1.000
_cell.length_b   1.000
_cell.length_c   1.000
_cell.angle_alpha   90.00
_cell.angle_beta   90.00
_cell.angle_gamma   90.00
#
_symmetry.space_group_name_H-M   'P 1'
#
loop_
_entity.id
_entity.type
_entity.pdbx_description
1 polymer ?
#
loop_
_entity_poly.entity_id
_entity_poly.type
_entity_poly.pdbx_seq_one_letter_code
_entity_poly.pdbx_strand_id
1 'polypeptide(L)'
;MSQSLYRTLKARYPQAIIDVMAPAWCRPLLSRMPEVNEAIPMPLGHGALEIGERRRLGHSLREKRYDRAWVLPNSFKSALIPFFANIPHRTGWRGEMRYGLLNDARVLDKDAWPLMVERYVALAYDKGVMRTAKDLPQPLLWPQLQVSEGEKSLMCSDFSLSSERPLIGFCPGAEFGPAKTLAALSLRRNWQNSSLTKGIRSCCLARQKTMKPEMRSWRR
;
A
#
# COMPACT_ATOMS: atom_id res chain seq x y z
N MET A 1 1.56 -4.15 -1.53
CA MET A 1 2.66 -4.92 -0.91
C MET A 1 2.38 -5.27 0.54
N SER A 2 1.97 -4.33 1.41
CA SER A 2 1.70 -4.62 2.82
C SER A 2 0.59 -5.66 3.06
N GLN A 3 -0.33 -5.86 2.12
CA GLN A 3 -1.38 -6.88 2.22
C GLN A 3 -0.83 -8.30 2.50
N SER A 4 0.34 -8.65 1.96
CA SER A 4 0.98 -9.95 2.24
C SER A 4 1.28 -10.15 3.73
N LEU A 5 1.65 -9.08 4.44
CA LEU A 5 1.79 -9.14 5.89
C LEU A 5 0.43 -9.39 6.54
N TYR A 6 -0.63 -8.70 6.13
CA TYR A 6 -1.96 -8.86 6.74
C TYR A 6 -2.49 -10.29 6.56
N ARG A 7 -2.34 -10.85 5.36
CA ARG A 7 -2.66 -12.25 5.05
C ARG A 7 -1.88 -13.22 5.93
N THR A 8 -0.58 -12.98 6.07
CA THR A 8 0.29 -13.81 6.93
C THR A 8 -0.11 -13.70 8.40
N LEU A 9 -0.44 -12.50 8.89
CA LEU A 9 -0.92 -12.29 10.25
C LEU A 9 -2.23 -13.01 10.50
N LYS A 10 -3.20 -12.94 9.58
CA LYS A 10 -4.46 -13.70 9.67
C LYS A 10 -4.22 -15.22 9.64
N ALA A 11 -3.26 -15.70 8.85
CA ALA A 11 -2.92 -17.12 8.82
C ALA A 11 -2.28 -17.59 10.13
N ARG A 12 -1.38 -16.79 10.74
CA ARG A 12 -0.75 -17.12 12.03
C ARG A 12 -1.67 -16.90 13.23
N TYR A 13 -2.55 -15.90 13.14
CA TYR A 13 -3.44 -15.45 14.19
C TYR A 13 -4.86 -15.30 13.60
N PRO A 14 -5.65 -16.38 13.49
CA PRO A 14 -6.95 -16.36 12.81
C PRO A 14 -7.94 -15.33 13.34
N GLN A 15 -7.89 -15.04 14.64
CA GLN A 15 -8.76 -14.09 15.32
C GLN A 15 -8.19 -12.66 15.36
N ALA A 16 -7.03 -12.39 14.72
CA ALA A 16 -6.43 -11.06 14.75
C ALA A 16 -7.33 -10.03 14.07
N ILE A 17 -7.63 -8.94 14.76
CA ILE A 17 -8.30 -7.76 14.17
C ILE A 17 -7.20 -6.80 13.71
N ILE A 18 -7.23 -6.41 12.43
CA ILE A 18 -6.15 -5.63 11.82
C ILE A 18 -6.71 -4.28 11.39
N ASP A 19 -6.32 -3.23 12.11
CA ASP A 19 -6.59 -1.85 11.73
C ASP A 19 -5.35 -1.24 11.08
N VAL A 20 -5.55 -0.51 9.98
CA VAL A 20 -4.46 0.06 9.18
C VAL A 20 -4.56 1.57 9.19
N MET A 21 -3.54 2.21 9.77
CA MET A 21 -3.37 3.66 9.70
C MET A 21 -2.67 4.05 8.39
N ALA A 22 -3.33 4.87 7.57
CA ALA A 22 -2.78 5.36 6.31
C ALA A 22 -3.36 6.73 5.94
N PRO A 23 -2.73 7.48 5.00
CA PRO A 23 -3.34 8.70 4.47
C PRO A 23 -4.75 8.44 3.94
N ALA A 24 -5.64 9.44 4.03
CA ALA A 24 -7.07 9.29 3.67
C ALA A 24 -7.29 8.74 2.24
N TRP A 25 -6.40 9.08 1.29
CA TRP A 25 -6.47 8.59 -0.10
C TRP A 25 -6.16 7.09 -0.24
N CYS A 26 -5.59 6.43 0.77
CA CYS A 26 -5.38 4.99 0.77
C CYS A 26 -6.63 4.20 1.18
N ARG A 27 -7.63 4.85 1.80
CA ARG A 27 -8.84 4.21 2.31
C ARG A 27 -9.59 3.38 1.26
N PRO A 28 -9.80 3.85 0.01
CA PRO A 28 -10.49 3.05 -1.01
C PRO A 28 -9.73 1.78 -1.41
N LEU A 29 -8.39 1.78 -1.30
CA LEU A 29 -7.60 0.59 -1.57
C LEU A 29 -7.68 -0.41 -0.40
N LEU A 30 -7.61 0.09 0.84
CA LEU A 30 -7.70 -0.73 2.04
C LEU A 30 -9.08 -1.38 2.18
N SER A 31 -10.16 -0.72 1.78
CA SER A 31 -11.50 -1.30 1.78
C SER A 31 -11.68 -2.46 0.80
N ARG A 32 -10.72 -2.70 -0.10
CA ARG A 32 -10.70 -3.87 -0.99
C ARG A 32 -9.89 -5.04 -0.42
N MET A 33 -9.32 -4.89 0.76
CA MET A 33 -8.53 -5.93 1.44
C MET A 33 -9.39 -6.55 2.55
N PRO A 34 -9.85 -7.81 2.40
CA PRO A 34 -10.70 -8.46 3.41
C PRO A 34 -9.99 -8.68 4.74
N GLU A 35 -8.66 -8.61 4.76
CA GLU A 35 -7.87 -8.76 5.99
C GLU A 35 -7.95 -7.52 6.90
N VAL A 36 -8.36 -6.37 6.37
CA VAL A 36 -8.38 -5.08 7.09
C VAL A 36 -9.77 -4.84 7.69
N ASN A 37 -9.83 -4.59 9.00
CA ASN A 37 -11.05 -4.27 9.73
C ASN A 37 -11.39 -2.78 9.64
N GLU A 38 -10.48 -1.89 10.10
CA GLU A 38 -10.68 -0.45 10.06
C GLU A 38 -9.50 0.26 9.35
N ALA A 39 -9.82 1.20 8.46
CA ALA A 39 -8.82 2.09 7.85
C ALA A 39 -8.80 3.43 8.60
N ILE A 40 -7.84 3.58 9.53
CA ILE A 40 -7.72 4.77 10.39
C ILE A 40 -7.10 5.91 9.57
N PRO A 41 -7.79 7.04 9.38
CA PRO A 41 -7.25 8.15 8.62
C PRO A 41 -6.08 8.78 9.37
N MET A 42 -4.95 8.92 8.69
CA MET A 42 -3.83 9.72 9.16
C MET A 42 -3.94 11.12 8.55
N PRO A 43 -4.32 12.16 9.32
CA PRO A 43 -4.47 13.53 8.79
C PRO A 43 -3.12 14.21 8.52
N LEU A 44 -2.00 13.58 8.89
CA LEU A 44 -0.67 14.15 8.85
C LEU A 44 -0.03 13.98 7.46
N GLY A 45 0.40 15.10 6.87
CA GLY A 45 1.09 15.12 5.58
C GLY A 45 2.51 14.52 5.62
N HIS A 46 3.07 14.21 4.43
CA HIS A 46 4.48 13.86 4.32
C HIS A 46 5.35 15.06 4.71
N GLY A 47 6.18 14.91 5.73
CA GLY A 47 7.24 15.90 6.08
C GLY A 47 7.01 16.64 7.39
N ALA A 48 5.76 16.89 7.79
CA ALA A 48 5.47 17.61 9.02
C ALA A 48 5.81 16.76 10.26
N LEU A 49 6.67 17.29 11.15
CA LEU A 49 7.06 16.65 12.42
C LEU A 49 5.88 16.54 13.39
N GLU A 50 4.99 17.55 13.40
CA GLU A 50 3.66 17.58 14.05
C GLU A 50 3.54 16.64 15.26
N ILE A 51 4.46 16.78 16.21
CA ILE A 51 4.59 15.83 17.33
C ILE A 51 3.36 15.91 18.23
N GLY A 52 2.81 17.12 18.40
CA GLY A 52 1.57 17.35 19.16
C GLY A 52 0.37 16.58 18.58
N GLU A 53 0.16 16.64 17.26
CA GLU A 53 -0.91 15.90 16.60
C GLU A 53 -0.68 14.39 16.63
N ARG A 54 0.57 13.93 16.45
CA ARG A 54 0.92 12.50 16.62
C ARG A 54 0.66 12.01 18.03
N ARG A 55 0.92 12.84 19.03
CA ARG A 55 0.65 12.54 20.43
C ARG A 55 -0.84 12.48 20.72
N ARG A 56 -1.62 13.46 20.25
CA ARG A 56 -3.09 13.45 20.37
C ARG A 56 -3.69 12.21 19.73
N LEU A 57 -3.28 11.90 18.50
CA LEU A 57 -3.73 10.72 17.77
C LEU A 57 -3.30 9.42 18.45
N GLY A 58 -2.06 9.33 18.95
CA GLY A 58 -1.62 8.17 19.72
C GLY A 58 -2.45 7.99 20.99
N HIS A 59 -2.74 9.06 21.72
CA HIS A 59 -3.58 9.01 22.93
C HIS A 59 -5.01 8.56 22.65
N SER A 60 -5.65 9.05 21.58
CA SER A 60 -7.00 8.61 21.22
C SER A 60 -7.09 7.13 20.86
N LEU A 61 -5.96 6.52 20.46
CA LEU A 61 -5.90 5.08 20.16
C LEU A 61 -5.69 4.20 21.40
N ARG A 62 -5.48 4.77 22.59
CA ARG A 62 -5.32 3.98 23.82
C ARG A 62 -6.59 3.22 24.19
N GLU A 63 -7.75 3.79 23.89
CA GLU A 63 -9.06 3.17 24.13
C GLU A 63 -9.26 1.89 23.31
N LYS A 64 -8.62 1.81 22.13
CA LYS A 64 -8.65 0.61 21.27
C LYS A 64 -7.82 -0.55 21.84
N ARG A 65 -6.92 -0.28 22.79
CA ARG A 65 -6.11 -1.28 23.51
C ARG A 65 -5.41 -2.29 22.59
N TYR A 66 -4.77 -1.82 21.52
CA TYR A 66 -4.03 -2.70 20.61
C TYR A 66 -2.93 -3.48 21.34
N ASP A 67 -2.85 -4.78 21.07
CA ASP A 67 -1.81 -5.66 21.62
C ASP A 67 -0.47 -5.49 20.91
N ARG A 68 -0.52 -5.29 19.58
CA ARG A 68 0.65 -5.26 18.71
C ARG A 68 0.55 -4.17 17.66
N ALA A 69 1.69 -3.59 17.30
CA ALA A 69 1.82 -2.64 16.20
C ALA A 69 2.97 -3.04 15.28
N TRP A 70 2.71 -2.99 13.97
CA TRP A 70 3.72 -3.15 12.92
C TRP A 70 3.97 -1.82 12.22
N VAL A 71 5.19 -1.29 12.34
CA VAL A 71 5.57 -0.01 11.73
C VAL A 71 6.30 -0.27 10.42
N LEU A 72 5.58 -0.12 9.32
CA LEU A 72 6.07 -0.39 7.96
C LEU A 72 6.92 0.73 7.33
N PRO A 73 6.58 2.02 7.51
CA PRO A 73 7.43 3.11 7.01
C PRO A 73 8.77 3.10 7.74
N ASN A 74 9.86 3.57 7.10
CA ASN A 74 11.19 3.59 7.72
C ASN A 74 11.49 4.85 8.54
N SER A 75 10.67 5.89 8.40
CA SER A 75 10.88 7.17 9.07
C SER A 75 10.72 7.06 10.58
N PHE A 76 11.53 7.79 11.35
CA PHE A 76 11.47 7.82 12.81
C PHE A 76 10.07 8.21 13.32
N LYS A 77 9.49 9.26 12.75
CA LYS A 77 8.17 9.81 13.12
C LYS A 77 7.01 8.82 12.99
N SER A 78 7.15 7.78 12.17
CA SER A 78 6.10 6.77 12.00
C SER A 78 5.94 5.88 13.24
N ALA A 79 6.99 5.72 14.05
CA ALA A 79 6.96 4.89 15.25
C ALA A 79 6.45 5.65 16.50
N LEU A 80 6.28 6.98 16.41
CA LEU A 80 5.79 7.80 17.53
C LEU A 80 4.34 7.48 17.90
N ILE A 81 3.47 7.25 16.91
CA ILE A 81 2.05 7.01 17.15
C ILE A 81 1.84 5.72 17.97
N PRO A 82 2.39 4.55 17.58
CA PRO A 82 2.33 3.34 18.39
C PRO A 82 2.92 3.50 19.80
N PHE A 83 3.99 4.30 19.93
CA PHE A 83 4.59 4.60 21.22
C PHE A 83 3.65 5.39 22.12
N PHE A 84 3.05 6.48 21.62
CA PHE A 84 2.09 7.29 22.39
C PHE A 84 0.78 6.55 22.70
N ALA A 85 0.38 5.63 21.81
CA ALA A 85 -0.74 4.71 22.03
C ALA A 85 -0.47 3.64 23.10
N ASN A 86 0.74 3.60 23.68
CA ASN A 86 1.12 2.66 24.72
C ASN A 86 0.95 1.19 24.33
N ILE A 87 1.20 0.87 23.06
CA ILE A 87 1.07 -0.49 22.53
C ILE A 87 2.27 -1.32 23.04
N PRO A 88 2.05 -2.48 23.69
CA PRO A 88 3.13 -3.19 24.37
C PRO A 88 4.11 -3.84 23.41
N HIS A 89 3.69 -4.32 22.23
CA HIS A 89 4.60 -4.88 21.23
C HIS A 89 4.65 -4.01 19.97
N ARG A 90 5.83 -3.47 19.64
CA ARG A 90 6.03 -2.52 18.53
C ARG A 90 7.15 -3.04 17.64
N THR A 91 6.77 -3.73 16.58
CA THR A 91 7.64 -4.44 15.65
C THR A 91 7.88 -3.62 14.38
N GLY A 92 9.11 -3.63 13.88
CA GLY A 92 9.44 -3.04 12.59
C GLY A 92 10.93 -3.15 12.27
N TRP A 93 11.28 -2.87 11.02
CA TRP A 93 12.69 -2.70 10.64
C TRP A 93 13.31 -1.52 11.40
N ARG A 94 14.63 -1.46 11.56
CA ARG A 94 15.28 -0.40 12.35
C ARG A 94 15.11 0.99 11.72
N GLY A 95 15.23 1.10 10.39
CA GLY A 95 15.14 2.38 9.67
C GLY A 95 16.07 3.44 10.26
N GLU A 96 15.53 4.64 10.52
CA GLU A 96 16.23 5.80 11.10
C GLU A 96 16.47 5.65 12.62
N MET A 97 17.18 4.61 13.05
CA MET A 97 17.58 4.38 14.45
C MET A 97 16.43 4.47 15.48
N ARG A 98 15.31 3.82 15.20
CA ARG A 98 14.07 3.85 16.01
C ARG A 98 14.14 3.08 17.35
N TYR A 99 15.31 3.03 17.97
CA TYR A 99 15.50 2.39 19.27
C TYR A 99 14.61 3.07 20.34
N GLY A 100 14.03 2.28 21.24
CA GLY A 100 13.07 2.74 22.24
C GLY A 100 11.63 2.84 21.71
N LEU A 101 11.43 3.53 20.57
CA LEU A 101 10.12 3.61 19.93
C LEU A 101 9.64 2.25 19.43
N LEU A 102 10.54 1.45 18.85
CA LEU A 102 10.30 0.04 18.58
C LEU A 102 11.04 -0.79 19.63
N ASN A 103 10.32 -1.64 20.34
CA ASN A 103 10.92 -2.60 21.27
C ASN A 103 11.24 -3.95 20.60
N ASP A 104 10.64 -4.23 19.43
CA ASP A 104 11.04 -5.30 18.53
C ASP A 104 11.60 -4.73 17.22
N ALA A 105 12.74 -4.06 17.33
CA ALA A 105 13.49 -3.54 16.18
C ALA A 105 14.27 -4.66 15.46
N ARG A 106 14.08 -4.78 14.15
CA ARG A 106 14.75 -5.73 13.25
C ARG A 106 15.82 -5.04 12.41
N VAL A 107 17.04 -5.57 12.37
CA VAL A 107 18.11 -5.02 11.52
C VAL A 107 17.95 -5.61 10.12
N LEU A 108 17.81 -4.74 9.12
CA LEU A 108 17.62 -5.16 7.74
C LEU A 108 18.97 -5.43 7.07
N ASP A 109 19.18 -6.69 6.70
CA ASP A 109 20.19 -7.09 5.71
C ASP A 109 19.53 -7.06 4.33
N LYS A 110 20.07 -6.28 3.39
CA LYS A 110 19.45 -6.10 2.06
C LYS A 110 19.66 -7.32 1.17
N ASP A 111 20.75 -8.05 1.36
CA ASP A 111 21.13 -9.20 0.53
C ASP A 111 20.35 -10.44 0.98
N ALA A 112 20.11 -10.56 2.29
CA ALA A 112 19.24 -11.60 2.85
C ALA A 112 17.75 -11.39 2.53
N TRP A 113 17.33 -10.16 2.23
CA TRP A 113 15.94 -9.76 2.01
C TRP A 113 15.79 -8.92 0.73
N PRO A 114 15.92 -9.52 -0.46
CA PRO A 114 15.92 -8.78 -1.72
C PRO A 114 14.56 -8.13 -2.03
N LEU A 115 13.43 -8.80 -1.76
CA LEU A 115 12.10 -8.30 -2.12
C LEU A 115 11.42 -7.57 -0.97
N MET A 116 10.69 -6.49 -1.30
CA MET A 116 9.90 -5.73 -0.31
C MET A 116 8.79 -6.59 0.33
N VAL A 117 8.19 -7.51 -0.42
CA VAL A 117 7.16 -8.41 0.12
C VAL A 117 7.71 -9.31 1.22
N GLU A 118 8.91 -9.87 1.01
CA GLU A 118 9.58 -10.74 1.97
C GLU A 118 9.90 -9.96 3.25
N ARG A 119 10.38 -8.72 3.10
CA ARG A 119 10.64 -7.82 4.24
C ARG A 119 9.39 -7.58 5.07
N TYR A 120 8.22 -7.46 4.46
CA TYR A 120 6.98 -7.29 5.22
C TYR A 120 6.52 -8.60 5.86
N VAL A 121 6.54 -9.70 5.12
CA VAL A 121 6.13 -11.02 5.62
C VAL A 121 7.03 -11.47 6.79
N ALA A 122 8.33 -11.19 6.74
CA ALA A 122 9.27 -11.52 7.82
C ALA A 122 8.91 -10.87 9.17
N LEU A 123 8.27 -9.69 9.16
CA LEU A 123 7.81 -9.02 10.38
C LEU A 123 6.62 -9.73 11.04
N ALA A 124 5.94 -10.62 10.33
CA ALA A 124 4.90 -11.47 10.91
C ALA A 124 5.49 -12.53 11.85
N TYR A 125 6.79 -12.84 11.74
CA TYR A 125 7.49 -13.88 12.48
C TYR A 125 8.33 -13.32 13.62
N ASP A 126 8.58 -14.16 14.64
CA ASP A 126 9.33 -13.79 15.83
C ASP A 126 10.80 -13.51 15.50
N LYS A 127 11.41 -12.62 16.27
CA LYS A 127 12.79 -12.18 16.03
C LYS A 127 13.76 -13.36 16.14
N GLY A 128 14.66 -13.49 15.16
CA GLY A 128 15.69 -14.53 15.15
C GLY A 128 15.24 -15.87 14.54
N VAL A 129 13.93 -16.07 14.30
CA VAL A 129 13.43 -17.26 13.60
C VAL A 129 13.75 -17.19 12.11
N MET A 130 13.51 -16.02 11.49
CA MET A 130 13.76 -15.79 10.07
C MET A 130 15.06 -15.01 9.89
N ARG A 131 16.07 -15.63 9.28
CA ARG A 131 17.38 -15.00 9.02
C ARG A 131 17.48 -14.48 7.59
N THR A 132 16.90 -15.22 6.66
CA THR A 132 16.90 -14.89 5.22
C THR A 132 15.52 -15.12 4.61
N ALA A 133 15.29 -14.58 3.41
CA ALA A 133 14.06 -14.80 2.65
C ALA A 133 13.75 -16.29 2.38
N LYS A 134 14.77 -17.15 2.35
CA LYS A 134 14.61 -18.61 2.13
C LYS A 134 13.94 -19.31 3.32
N ASP A 135 14.02 -18.72 4.50
CA ASP A 135 13.43 -19.30 5.72
C ASP A 135 11.91 -19.06 5.78
N LEU A 136 11.39 -18.15 4.95
CA LEU A 136 9.95 -17.85 4.92
C LEU A 136 9.15 -19.07 4.43
N PRO A 137 8.10 -19.47 5.16
CA PRO A 137 7.20 -20.54 4.72
C PRO A 137 6.65 -20.29 3.31
N GLN A 138 6.72 -21.33 2.48
CA GLN A 138 6.21 -21.32 1.11
C GLN A 138 4.87 -22.09 1.03
N PRO A 139 3.93 -21.66 0.17
CA PRO A 139 4.02 -20.49 -0.70
C PRO A 139 3.80 -19.16 0.06
N LEU A 140 4.51 -18.11 -0.34
CA LEU A 140 4.24 -16.76 0.17
C LEU A 140 2.81 -16.33 -0.17
N LEU A 141 2.13 -15.72 0.81
CA LEU A 141 0.80 -15.14 0.61
C LEU A 141 0.90 -13.80 -0.11
N TRP A 142 0.91 -13.83 -1.43
CA TRP A 142 0.98 -12.63 -2.29
C TRP A 142 -0.23 -11.70 -2.12
N PRO A 143 -0.12 -10.40 -2.46
CA PRO A 143 -1.27 -9.50 -2.45
C PRO A 143 -2.35 -10.01 -3.42
N GLN A 144 -3.61 -9.98 -2.99
CA GLN A 144 -4.74 -10.50 -3.76
C GLN A 144 -5.95 -9.60 -3.54
N LEU A 145 -6.51 -9.09 -4.64
CA LEU A 145 -7.72 -8.29 -4.63
C LEU A 145 -8.79 -9.03 -5.43
N GLN A 146 -10.02 -9.03 -4.93
CA GLN A 146 -11.18 -9.62 -5.61
C GLN A 146 -12.13 -8.51 -6.05
N VAL A 147 -12.71 -8.64 -7.24
CA VAL A 147 -13.68 -7.71 -7.80
C VAL A 147 -14.80 -8.54 -8.40
N SER A 148 -16.04 -8.27 -7.99
CA SER A 148 -17.22 -8.95 -8.53
C SER A 148 -17.57 -8.44 -9.93
N GLU A 149 -18.27 -9.25 -10.72
CA GLU A 149 -18.75 -8.81 -12.05
C GLU A 149 -19.72 -7.63 -11.95
N GLY A 150 -20.58 -7.59 -10.93
CA GLY A 150 -21.49 -6.47 -10.70
C GLY A 150 -20.75 -5.14 -10.48
N GLU A 151 -19.66 -5.14 -9.70
CA GLU A 151 -18.81 -3.95 -9.53
C GLU A 151 -18.15 -3.52 -10.83
N LYS A 152 -17.72 -4.46 -11.69
CA LYS A 152 -17.14 -4.14 -13.00
C LYS A 152 -18.17 -3.49 -13.91
N SER A 153 -19.38 -4.05 -14.00
CA SER A 153 -20.47 -3.52 -14.81
C SER A 153 -20.88 -2.11 -14.37
N LEU A 154 -21.04 -1.90 -13.05
CA LEU A 154 -21.36 -0.59 -12.50
C LEU A 154 -20.28 0.44 -12.84
N MET A 155 -19.01 0.07 -12.64
CA MET A 155 -17.89 0.97 -12.92
C MET A 155 -17.75 1.30 -14.40
N CYS A 156 -18.04 0.34 -15.30
CA CYS A 156 -18.10 0.61 -16.72
C CYS A 156 -19.21 1.62 -17.06
N SER A 157 -20.39 1.49 -16.45
CA SER A 157 -21.49 2.44 -16.63
C SER A 157 -21.14 3.84 -16.11
N ASP A 158 -20.59 3.94 -14.90
CA ASP A 158 -20.22 5.21 -14.26
C ASP A 158 -19.20 6.02 -15.07
N PHE A 159 -18.34 5.33 -15.81
CA PHE A 159 -17.31 5.94 -16.66
C PHE A 159 -17.64 5.89 -18.16
N SER A 160 -18.88 5.58 -18.53
CA SER A 160 -19.34 5.48 -19.94
C SER A 160 -18.45 4.58 -20.80
N LEU A 161 -17.90 3.51 -20.21
CA LEU A 161 -17.08 2.52 -20.89
C LEU A 161 -17.98 1.43 -21.48
N SER A 162 -17.97 1.29 -22.80
CA SER A 162 -18.66 0.20 -23.49
C SER A 162 -17.96 -1.15 -23.23
N SER A 163 -18.76 -2.17 -22.91
CA SER A 163 -18.33 -3.56 -22.75
C SER A 163 -18.34 -4.35 -24.06
N GLU A 164 -18.71 -3.74 -25.19
CA GLU A 164 -18.81 -4.42 -26.50
C GLU A 164 -17.45 -4.84 -27.05
N ARG A 165 -16.37 -4.25 -26.55
CA ARG A 165 -14.99 -4.51 -26.98
C ARG A 165 -14.09 -4.70 -25.77
N PRO A 166 -13.05 -5.53 -25.87
CA PRO A 166 -12.06 -5.67 -24.81
C PRO A 166 -11.39 -4.32 -24.52
N LEU A 167 -11.13 -4.07 -23.23
CA LEU A 167 -10.52 -2.85 -22.71
C LEU A 167 -9.06 -3.11 -22.29
N ILE A 168 -8.17 -2.19 -22.64
CA ILE A 168 -6.78 -2.15 -22.14
C ILE A 168 -6.58 -0.90 -21.29
N GLY A 169 -6.16 -1.08 -20.03
CA GLY A 169 -5.83 0.00 -19.11
C GLY A 169 -4.35 0.39 -19.17
N PHE A 170 -4.07 1.68 -19.30
CA PHE A 170 -2.73 2.25 -19.27
C PHE A 170 -2.54 3.12 -18.02
N CYS A 171 -1.40 2.96 -17.35
CA CYS A 171 -1.00 3.79 -16.20
C CYS A 171 0.32 4.52 -16.52
N PRO A 172 0.29 5.63 -17.30
CA PRO A 172 1.51 6.26 -17.81
C PRO A 172 2.26 7.10 -16.77
N GLY A 173 1.64 7.41 -15.63
CA GLY A 173 2.29 8.19 -14.57
C GLY A 173 3.25 7.34 -13.74
N ALA A 174 4.31 7.97 -13.21
CA ALA A 174 5.22 7.36 -12.25
C ALA A 174 5.41 8.24 -11.01
N GLU A 175 5.38 7.62 -9.83
CA GLU A 175 5.59 8.32 -8.55
C GLU A 175 7.07 8.69 -8.32
N PHE A 176 8.00 7.91 -8.86
CA PHE A 176 9.45 8.10 -8.73
C PHE A 176 10.03 9.14 -9.70
N GLY A 177 9.21 10.07 -10.19
CA GLY A 177 9.60 11.15 -11.06
C GLY A 177 9.62 10.80 -12.56
N PRO A 178 9.87 11.81 -13.42
CA PRO A 178 9.73 11.70 -14.87
C PRO A 178 10.71 10.71 -15.50
N ALA A 179 11.84 10.41 -14.86
CA ALA A 179 12.82 9.43 -15.33
C ALA A 179 12.26 8.00 -15.43
N LYS A 180 11.17 7.69 -14.70
CA LYS A 180 10.48 6.39 -14.77
C LYS A 180 9.13 6.46 -15.49
N THR A 181 8.86 7.59 -16.16
CA THR A 181 7.64 7.79 -16.95
C THR A 181 7.94 7.46 -18.41
N LEU A 182 7.10 6.62 -19.03
CA LEU A 182 7.14 6.43 -20.47
C LEU A 182 6.61 7.71 -21.16
N ALA A 183 7.30 8.21 -22.19
CA ALA A 183 6.92 9.45 -22.85
C ALA A 183 5.48 9.42 -23.38
N ALA A 184 4.65 10.39 -22.98
CA ALA A 184 3.22 10.41 -23.30
C ALA A 184 2.92 10.48 -24.81
N LEU A 185 3.80 11.15 -25.57
CA LEU A 185 3.70 11.30 -27.02
C LEU A 185 3.97 9.99 -27.79
N SER A 186 4.87 9.13 -27.29
CA SER A 186 5.18 7.85 -27.94
C SER A 186 4.07 6.81 -27.71
N LEU A 187 3.44 6.84 -26.53
CA LEU A 187 2.27 6.01 -26.21
C LEU A 187 1.07 6.36 -27.10
N ARG A 188 0.79 7.66 -27.29
CA ARG A 188 -0.38 8.10 -28.06
C ARG A 188 -0.28 7.71 -29.55
N ARG A 189 0.87 7.96 -30.19
CA ARG A 189 1.02 7.71 -31.64
C ARG A 189 1.09 6.23 -32.00
N ASN A 190 1.85 5.43 -31.26
CA ASN A 190 2.09 4.05 -31.65
C ASN A 190 0.94 3.11 -31.25
N TRP A 191 0.30 3.36 -30.10
CA TRP A 191 -0.65 2.41 -29.55
C TRP A 191 -2.10 2.78 -29.78
N GLN A 192 -2.47 4.06 -29.79
CA GLN A 192 -3.86 4.45 -30.11
C GLN A 192 -4.22 4.03 -31.55
N ASN A 193 -3.29 4.17 -32.49
CA ASN A 193 -3.46 3.72 -33.88
C ASN A 193 -3.47 2.20 -34.04
N SER A 194 -2.70 1.46 -33.22
CA SER A 194 -2.64 -0.01 -33.25
C SER A 194 -3.83 -0.67 -32.54
N SER A 195 -4.35 -0.06 -31.47
CA SER A 195 -5.54 -0.54 -30.75
C SER A 195 -6.82 -0.30 -31.54
N LEU A 196 -6.93 0.84 -32.24
CA LEU A 196 -8.06 1.16 -33.12
C LEU A 196 -8.16 0.17 -34.30
N THR A 197 -7.02 -0.20 -34.90
CA THR A 197 -6.97 -1.17 -36.01
C THR A 197 -7.29 -2.60 -35.57
N LYS A 198 -7.10 -2.94 -34.29
CA LYS A 198 -7.45 -4.25 -33.71
C LYS A 198 -8.83 -4.29 -33.03
N GLY A 199 -9.60 -3.22 -33.09
CA GLY A 199 -10.93 -3.15 -32.46
C GLY A 199 -10.90 -3.12 -30.93
N ILE A 200 -9.79 -2.72 -30.30
CA ILE A 200 -9.60 -2.68 -28.85
C ILE A 200 -9.73 -1.22 -28.36
N ARG A 201 -10.45 -1.00 -27.25
CA ARG A 201 -10.54 0.33 -26.61
C ARG A 201 -9.48 0.49 -25.53
N SER A 202 -8.93 1.70 -25.41
CA SER A 202 -7.91 2.03 -24.41
C SER A 202 -8.47 2.99 -23.35
N CYS A 203 -8.12 2.74 -22.08
CA CYS A 203 -8.44 3.58 -20.94
C CYS A 203 -7.15 4.03 -20.27
N CYS A 204 -7.08 5.28 -19.79
CA CYS A 204 -5.89 5.83 -19.13
C CYS A 204 -6.21 6.18 -17.67
N LEU A 205 -5.50 5.55 -16.74
CA LEU A 205 -5.60 5.78 -15.31
C LEU A 205 -4.44 6.67 -14.85
N ALA A 206 -4.76 7.78 -14.17
CA ALA A 206 -3.76 8.69 -13.65
C ALA A 206 -4.21 9.37 -12.36
N ARG A 207 -3.25 9.70 -11.51
CA ARG A 207 -3.49 10.55 -10.32
C ARG A 207 -3.70 11.99 -10.78
N GLN A 208 -4.71 12.67 -10.23
CA GLN A 208 -5.08 14.03 -10.63
C GLN A 208 -3.92 15.05 -10.50
N LYS A 209 -3.00 14.82 -9.55
CA LYS A 209 -1.79 15.66 -9.34
C LYS A 209 -0.64 15.40 -10.32
N THR A 210 -0.61 14.26 -11.02
CA THR A 210 0.48 13.89 -11.94
C THR A 210 0.08 13.94 -13.41
N MET A 211 -1.16 14.33 -13.72
CA MET A 211 -1.62 14.54 -15.09
C MET A 211 -1.01 15.82 -15.67
N LYS A 212 -0.11 15.65 -16.65
CA LYS A 212 0.31 16.76 -17.52
C LYS A 212 -0.91 17.33 -18.27
N PRO A 213 -0.93 18.64 -18.62
CA PRO A 213 -2.04 19.26 -19.36
C PRO A 213 -2.44 18.48 -20.63
N GLU A 214 -1.47 17.93 -21.35
CA GLU A 214 -1.65 17.08 -22.54
C GLU A 214 -2.48 15.82 -22.28
N MET A 215 -2.44 15.27 -21.05
CA MET A 215 -3.19 14.08 -20.65
C MET A 215 -4.65 14.40 -20.27
N ARG A 216 -5.01 15.68 -20.04
CA ARG A 216 -6.40 16.06 -19.76
C ARG A 216 -7.32 15.87 -20.96
N SER A 217 -6.76 15.86 -22.17
CA SER A 217 -7.47 15.56 -23.43
C SER A 217 -7.92 14.10 -23.57
N TRP A 218 -7.50 13.22 -22.64
CA TRP A 218 -7.93 11.82 -22.58
C TRP A 218 -9.27 11.64 -21.84
N ARG A 219 -9.83 12.72 -21.26
CA ARG A 219 -11.24 12.74 -20.82
C ARG A 219 -12.13 12.91 -22.05
N ARG A 220 -12.62 11.80 -22.59
CA ARG A 220 -13.83 11.75 -23.40
C ARG A 220 -14.66 10.60 -22.92
#